data_AF-A0A1B7HQZ6-F1
#
_entry.id   AF-A0A1B7HQZ6-F1
#
_cell.length_a   1.000
_cell.length_b   1.000
_cell.length_c   1.000
_cell.angle_alpha   90.00
_cell.angle_beta   90.00
_cell.angle_gamma   90.00
#
_symmetry.space_group_name_H-M   'P 1'
#
loop_
_entity.id
_entity.type
_entity.pdbx_description
1 polymer ?
#
loop_
_entity_poly.entity_id
_entity_poly.type
_entity_poly.pdbx_seq_one_letter_code
_entity_poly.pdbx_strand_id
1 'polypeptide(L)'
;MIELVTLDEAKMHLRIDEDYGDSDLTLKIQGGSAALLAYIQGSRDKVVTENGDLIEGEPLTRMQTALLVLLGYLDRNRGGEEEEKLKQGELPYAVTMLIYDLRRTTII
;
A
#
# COMPACT_ATOMS: atom_id res chain seq x y z
N MET A 1 11.84 7.92 -2.95
CA MET A 1 10.45 7.45 -2.98
C MET A 1 10.18 6.78 -1.63
N ILE A 2 8.99 6.92 -1.05
CA ILE A 2 8.70 6.34 0.27
C ILE A 2 8.17 4.93 0.06
N GLU A 3 8.84 3.95 0.62
CA GLU A 3 8.44 2.55 0.61
C GLU A 3 7.93 2.21 2.01
N LEU A 4 6.68 1.73 2.12
CA LEU A 4 6.10 1.40 3.43
C LEU A 4 6.63 0.07 3.97
N VAL A 5 6.98 -0.86 3.07
CA VAL A 5 7.54 -2.17 3.39
C VAL A 5 8.76 -2.43 2.53
N THR A 6 9.66 -3.27 3.04
CA THR A 6 10.83 -3.76 2.33
C THR A 6 10.46 -4.85 1.32
N LEU A 7 11.37 -5.13 0.39
CA LEU A 7 11.25 -6.25 -0.54
C LEU A 7 11.13 -7.60 0.19
N ASP A 8 11.91 -7.80 1.25
CA ASP A 8 11.89 -9.05 2.04
C ASP A 8 10.55 -9.27 2.75
N GLU A 9 9.95 -8.22 3.31
CA GLU A 9 8.62 -8.29 3.92
C GLU A 9 7.54 -8.62 2.88
N ALA A 10 7.64 -8.04 1.69
CA ALA A 10 6.72 -8.34 0.59
C ALA A 10 6.88 -9.79 0.09
N LYS A 11 8.11 -10.27 -0.11
CA LYS A 11 8.40 -11.65 -0.50
C LYS A 11 7.90 -12.65 0.55
N MET A 12 8.13 -12.35 1.83
CA MET A 12 7.62 -13.15 2.94
C MET A 12 6.09 -13.22 2.93
N HIS A 13 5.40 -12.10 2.71
CA HIS A 13 3.95 -12.07 2.63
C HIS A 13 3.40 -12.90 1.46
N LEU A 14 4.02 -12.77 0.28
CA LEU A 14 3.61 -13.46 -0.95
C LEU A 14 4.11 -14.90 -1.04
N ARG A 15 4.95 -15.34 -0.09
CA ARG A 15 5.61 -16.66 -0.08
C ARG A 15 6.48 -16.89 -1.32
N ILE A 16 7.21 -15.84 -1.73
CA ILE A 16 8.18 -15.87 -2.83
C ILE A 16 9.56 -16.12 -2.22
N ASP A 17 10.26 -17.15 -2.71
CA ASP A 17 11.60 -17.54 -2.29
C ASP A 17 12.69 -17.29 -3.35
N GLU A 18 12.29 -16.89 -4.56
CA GLU A 18 13.17 -16.58 -5.70
C GLU A 18 13.29 -15.07 -5.97
N ASP A 19 14.26 -14.69 -6.82
CA ASP A 19 14.64 -13.29 -7.05
C ASP A 19 14.26 -12.76 -8.45
N TYR A 20 13.73 -13.63 -9.33
CA TYR A 20 13.43 -13.24 -10.72
C TYR A 20 12.46 -12.06 -10.82
N GLY A 21 11.48 -12.00 -9.91
CA GLY A 21 10.45 -10.98 -9.85
C GLY A 21 10.77 -9.74 -9.01
N ASP A 22 11.98 -9.64 -8.43
CA ASP A 22 12.28 -8.62 -7.43
C ASP A 22 12.13 -7.18 -7.96
N SER A 23 12.49 -6.95 -9.22
CA SER A 23 12.37 -5.63 -9.85
C SER A 23 10.90 -5.21 -10.04
N ASP A 24 10.05 -6.14 -10.49
CA ASP A 24 8.60 -5.92 -10.63
C ASP A 24 7.93 -5.74 -9.26
N LEU A 25 8.30 -6.55 -8.27
CA LEU A 25 7.77 -6.43 -6.91
C LEU A 25 8.18 -5.11 -6.26
N THR A 26 9.43 -4.66 -6.46
CA THR A 26 9.90 -3.34 -6.00
C THR A 26 9.08 -2.21 -6.62
N LEU A 27 8.78 -2.28 -7.92
CA LEU A 27 7.94 -1.29 -8.59
C LEU A 27 6.52 -1.25 -8.01
N LYS A 28 5.96 -2.42 -7.67
CA LYS A 28 4.65 -2.52 -7.02
C LYS A 28 4.64 -2.00 -5.59
N ILE A 29 5.70 -2.24 -4.81
CA ILE A 29 5.89 -1.67 -3.46
C ILE A 29 5.88 -0.14 -3.56
N GLN A 30 6.65 0.40 -4.49
CA GLN A 30 6.77 1.83 -4.74
C GLN A 30 5.44 2.47 -5.17
N GLY A 31 4.79 1.92 -6.18
CA GLY A 31 3.49 2.40 -6.67
C GLY A 31 2.37 2.26 -5.65
N GLY A 32 2.33 1.11 -4.95
CA GLY A 32 1.35 0.86 -3.89
C GLY A 32 1.55 1.78 -2.68
N SER A 33 2.80 2.03 -2.27
CA SER A 33 3.11 2.99 -1.20
C SER A 33 2.64 4.40 -1.56
N ALA A 34 2.92 4.85 -2.79
CA ALA A 34 2.47 6.14 -3.28
C ALA A 34 0.93 6.24 -3.32
N ALA A 35 0.24 5.19 -3.78
CA ALA A 35 -1.22 5.14 -3.82
C ALA A 35 -1.86 5.20 -2.43
N LEU A 36 -1.32 4.46 -1.45
CA LEU A 36 -1.82 4.46 -0.08
C LEU A 36 -1.57 5.81 0.62
N LEU A 37 -0.38 6.40 0.44
CA LEU A 37 -0.08 7.72 0.99
C LEU A 37 -0.96 8.81 0.37
N ALA A 38 -1.27 8.69 -0.92
CA ALA A 38 -2.21 9.57 -1.62
C ALA A 38 -3.67 9.34 -1.18
N TYR A 39 -4.01 8.16 -0.65
CA TYR A 39 -5.33 7.87 -0.10
C TYR A 39 -5.55 8.53 1.27
N ILE A 40 -4.53 8.53 2.14
CA ILE A 40 -4.63 9.04 3.51
C ILE A 40 -4.32 10.56 3.65
N GLN A 41 -4.65 11.37 2.64
CA GLN A 41 -4.18 12.77 2.51
C GLN A 41 -4.23 13.58 3.81
N GLY A 42 -5.33 13.51 4.57
CA GLY A 42 -5.52 14.27 5.81
C GLY A 42 -4.83 13.71 7.05
N SER A 43 -4.11 12.59 6.94
CA SER A 43 -3.35 11.96 8.03
C SER A 43 -1.95 11.50 7.61
N ARG A 44 -1.43 11.99 6.47
CA ARG A 44 -0.10 11.60 5.98
C ARG A 44 1.00 11.90 6.98
N ASP A 45 0.87 13.00 7.71
CA ASP A 45 1.73 13.47 8.80
C ASP A 45 1.81 12.51 10.00
N LYS A 46 0.91 11.53 10.10
CA LYS A 46 0.97 10.47 11.12
C LYS A 46 1.80 9.26 10.71
N VAL A 47 2.17 9.18 9.43
CA VAL A 47 2.85 8.02 8.82
C VAL A 47 4.21 8.43 8.28
N VAL A 48 4.34 9.66 7.77
CA VAL A 48 5.56 10.16 7.14
C VAL A 48 5.86 11.57 7.66
N THR A 49 7.11 11.81 8.05
CA THR A 49 7.61 13.15 8.40
C THR A 49 7.69 14.05 7.17
N GLU A 50 7.88 15.36 7.39
CA GLU A 50 8.13 16.31 6.29
C GLU A 50 9.38 15.97 5.46
N ASN A 51 10.36 15.30 6.07
CA ASN A 51 11.60 14.87 5.41
C ASN A 51 11.43 13.57 4.61
N GLY A 52 10.29 12.89 4.73
CA GLY A 52 10.02 11.63 4.06
C GLY A 52 10.34 10.37 4.87
N ASP A 53 10.70 10.51 6.15
CA ASP A 53 10.97 9.38 7.03
C ASP A 53 9.67 8.77 7.57
N LEU A 54 9.64 7.45 7.77
CA LEU A 54 8.49 6.78 8.36
C LEU A 54 8.38 7.08 9.86
N ILE A 55 7.15 7.29 10.33
CA ILE A 55 6.84 7.54 11.74
C ILE A 55 6.31 6.24 12.36
N GLU A 56 7.08 5.67 13.29
CA GLU A 56 6.67 4.47 14.02
C GLU A 56 5.38 4.67 14.81
N GLY A 57 4.47 3.71 14.71
CA GLY A 57 3.21 3.72 15.44
C GLY A 57 2.09 2.96 14.74
N GLU A 58 0.93 2.88 15.40
CA GLU A 58 -0.27 2.19 14.89
C GLU A 58 -0.64 2.60 13.45
N PRO A 59 -0.62 3.89 13.05
CA PRO A 59 -0.95 4.28 11.68
C PRO A 59 -0.01 3.65 10.63
N LEU A 60 1.31 3.60 10.93
CA LEU A 60 2.29 3.00 10.02
C LEU A 60 2.07 1.49 9.91
N THR A 61 1.88 0.79 11.03
CA THR A 61 1.64 -0.67 11.01
C THR A 61 0.41 -1.04 10.18
N ARG A 62 -0.66 -0.23 10.27
CA ARG A 62 -1.88 -0.42 9.48
C ARG A 62 -1.63 -0.17 7.99
N MET A 63 -0.86 0.86 7.66
CA MET A 63 -0.46 1.17 6.28
C MET A 63 0.44 0.09 5.67
N GLN A 64 1.37 -0.46 6.44
CA GLN A 64 2.22 -1.60 6.03
C GLN A 64 1.37 -2.83 5.73
N THR A 65 0.46 -3.17 6.65
CA THR A 65 -0.47 -4.29 6.46
C THR A 65 -1.36 -4.07 5.22
N ALA A 66 -1.85 -2.85 5.02
CA ALA A 66 -2.65 -2.49 3.86
C ALA A 66 -1.86 -2.63 2.54
N LEU A 67 -0.56 -2.26 2.54
CA LEU A 67 0.31 -2.46 1.39
C LEU A 67 0.51 -3.94 1.08
N LEU A 68 0.79 -4.77 2.09
CA LEU A 68 0.96 -6.22 1.89
C LEU A 68 -0.31 -6.84 1.29
N VAL A 69 -1.49 -6.51 1.82
CA VAL A 69 -2.78 -6.95 1.26
C VAL A 69 -2.97 -6.48 -0.18
N LEU A 70 -2.60 -5.23 -0.49
CA LEU A 70 -2.66 -4.70 -1.84
C LEU A 70 -1.71 -5.45 -2.78
N LEU A 71 -0.49 -5.78 -2.35
CA LEU A 71 0.45 -6.57 -3.14
C LEU A 71 -0.10 -7.98 -3.42
N GLY A 72 -0.72 -8.63 -2.43
CA GLY A 72 -1.39 -9.93 -2.63
C GLY A 72 -2.54 -9.85 -3.62
N TYR A 73 -3.28 -8.73 -3.64
CA TYR A 73 -4.31 -8.48 -4.65
C TYR A 73 -3.71 -8.29 -6.06
N LEU A 74 -2.66 -7.47 -6.19
CA LEU A 74 -2.00 -7.19 -7.48
C LEU A 74 -1.26 -8.40 -8.04
N ASP A 75 -0.72 -9.26 -7.18
CA ASP A 75 -0.06 -10.50 -7.59
C ASP A 75 -1.04 -11.49 -8.22
N ARG A 76 -2.27 -11.56 -7.68
CA ARG A 76 -3.36 -12.38 -8.22
C ARG A 76 -4.02 -11.77 -9.46
N ASN A 77 -3.99 -10.45 -9.58
CA ASN A 77 -4.68 -9.68 -10.62
C ASN A 77 -3.69 -8.91 -11.50
N ARG A 78 -2.72 -9.60 -12.10
CA ARG A 78 -1.64 -8.98 -12.89
C ARG A 78 -2.13 -8.35 -14.19
N GLY A 79 -3.18 -8.93 -14.79
CA GLY A 79 -3.79 -8.47 -16.03
C GLY A 79 -5.06 -7.62 -15.84
N GLY A 80 -5.46 -7.34 -14.59
CA GLY A 80 -6.70 -6.63 -14.28
C GLY A 80 -7.95 -7.53 -14.32
N GLU A 81 -7.77 -8.83 -14.08
CA GLU A 81 -8.82 -9.85 -14.20
C GLU A 81 -10.04 -9.59 -13.28
N GLU A 82 -9.86 -8.83 -12.20
CA GLU A 82 -10.92 -8.44 -11.25
C GLU A 82 -11.30 -6.94 -11.33
N GLU A 83 -11.04 -6.27 -12.46
CA GLU A 83 -11.36 -4.83 -12.65
C GLU A 83 -12.84 -4.51 -12.38
N GLU A 84 -13.76 -5.40 -12.78
CA GLU A 84 -15.21 -5.24 -12.59
C GLU A 84 -15.65 -5.14 -11.12
N LYS A 85 -14.81 -5.61 -10.18
CA LYS A 85 -15.05 -5.52 -8.74
C LYS A 85 -14.54 -4.19 -8.15
N LEU A 86 -13.79 -3.41 -8.93
CA LEU A 86 -13.22 -2.14 -8.51
C LEU A 86 -14.05 -0.98 -9.03
N LYS A 87 -14.10 0.09 -8.24
CA LYS A 87 -14.62 1.39 -8.70
C LYS A 87 -13.46 2.30 -9.02
N GLN A 88 -13.61 3.11 -10.07
CA GLN A 88 -12.60 4.07 -10.47
C GLN A 88 -12.22 4.98 -9.29
N GLY A 89 -10.93 5.06 -8.99
CA GLY A 89 -10.39 5.88 -7.90
C GLY A 89 -10.51 5.27 -6.50
N GLU A 90 -11.00 4.03 -6.37
CA GLU A 90 -11.06 3.32 -5.09
C GLU A 90 -9.97 2.24 -4.98
N LEU A 91 -9.45 2.09 -3.76
CA LEU A 91 -8.65 0.93 -3.39
C LEU A 91 -9.59 -0.25 -3.05
N PRO A 92 -9.13 -1.51 -3.18
CA PRO A 92 -9.93 -2.67 -2.78
C PRO A 92 -10.45 -2.57 -1.34
N TYR A 93 -11.62 -3.15 -1.06
CA TYR A 93 -12.23 -3.12 0.28
C TYR A 93 -11.30 -3.70 1.36
N ALA A 94 -10.62 -4.81 1.06
CA ALA A 94 -9.66 -5.44 1.96
C ALA A 94 -8.49 -4.52 2.36
N VAL A 95 -8.16 -3.54 1.52
CA VAL A 95 -7.15 -2.52 1.81
C VAL A 95 -7.77 -1.39 2.62
N THR A 96 -8.90 -0.84 2.15
CA THR A 96 -9.53 0.33 2.78
C THR A 96 -10.08 0.04 4.18
N MET A 97 -10.55 -1.18 4.47
CA MET A 97 -11.00 -1.55 5.81
C MET A 97 -9.94 -1.34 6.90
N LEU A 98 -8.64 -1.34 6.52
CA LEU A 98 -7.53 -1.15 7.44
C LEU A 98 -7.17 0.32 7.68
N ILE A 99 -7.54 1.24 6.79
CA ILE A 99 -7.01 2.62 6.77
C ILE A 99 -8.07 3.70 6.46
N TYR A 100 -9.35 3.33 6.42
CA TYR A 100 -10.43 4.24 6.01
C TYR A 100 -10.54 5.49 6.90
N ASP A 101 -10.40 5.33 8.21
CA ASP A 101 -10.37 6.40 9.22
C ASP A 101 -9.19 7.38 9.04
N LEU A 102 -8.08 6.94 8.42
CA LEU A 102 -6.94 7.80 8.10
C LEU A 102 -7.21 8.72 6.90
N ARG A 103 -8.21 8.41 6.05
CA ARG A 103 -8.54 9.18 4.85
C ARG A 103 -8.93 10.63 5.11
N ARG A 104 -9.36 10.97 6.35
CA ARG A 104 -9.83 12.31 6.79
C ARG A 104 -10.28 13.20 5.63
N THR A 105 -11.57 13.16 5.32
CA THR A 105 -12.16 14.01 4.28
C THR A 105 -11.95 15.47 4.65
N THR A 106 -11.05 16.14 3.94
CA THR A 106 -10.96 17.60 4.00
C THR A 106 -12.19 18.14 3.28
N ILE A 107 -13.11 18.74 4.03
CA ILE A 107 -14.12 19.61 3.42
C ILE A 107 -13.33 20.85 2.98
N ILE A 108 -13.07 20.96 1.67
CA ILE A 108 -12.54 22.18 1.05
C ILE A 108 -13.70 23.16 0.87
#